data_AF-A0A1K0FMR1-F1
#
_entry.id   AF-A0A1K0FMR1-F1
#
_cell.length_a   1.000
_cell.length_b   1.000
_cell.length_c   1.000
_cell.angle_alpha   90.00
_cell.angle_beta   90.00
_cell.angle_gamma   90.00
#
_symmetry.space_group_name_H-M   'P 1'
#
loop_
_entity.id
_entity.type
_entity.pdbx_description
1 polymer ?
#
loop_
_entity_poly.entity_id
_entity_poly.type
_entity_poly.pdbx_seq_one_letter_code
_entity_poly.pdbx_strand_id
1 'polypeptide(L)'
;MSDTDSWRRRLPPRSARRGWLHDHMLTIVLVGLFLASWVGQFVAQVAEVSNDAAEHGQSFEWAQFWPQFLSATFENWQSEFLQLFSFVALTAYLIHRNSAESADGDDEVKAMLEELLARTEPSDQQANRIPPA
;
A
#
# COMPACT_ATOMS: atom_id res chain seq x y z
N MET A 1 -24.83 35.31 -38.63
CA MET A 1 -25.47 34.04 -38.28
C MET A 1 -24.52 32.92 -38.67
N SER A 2 -23.54 32.62 -37.83
CA SER A 2 -22.58 31.53 -38.06
C SER A 2 -22.77 30.50 -36.96
N ASP A 3 -23.08 29.30 -37.40
CA ASP A 3 -23.34 28.09 -36.63
C ASP A 3 -22.03 27.60 -35.96
N THR A 4 -21.72 28.10 -34.77
CA THR A 4 -20.44 27.89 -34.07
C THR A 4 -20.43 26.71 -33.09
N ASP A 5 -21.46 25.87 -33.06
CA ASP A 5 -21.60 24.82 -32.03
C ASP A 5 -21.53 23.37 -32.57
N SER A 6 -21.09 23.17 -33.81
CA SER A 6 -21.09 21.84 -34.44
C SER A 6 -20.02 20.86 -33.90
N TRP A 7 -18.98 21.37 -33.24
CA TRP A 7 -17.83 20.57 -32.73
C TRP A 7 -18.13 19.82 -31.42
N ARG A 8 -19.24 20.12 -30.74
CA ARG A 8 -19.62 19.47 -29.45
C ARG A 8 -20.22 18.07 -29.60
N ARG A 9 -20.22 17.48 -30.80
CA ARG A 9 -20.79 16.15 -31.03
C ARG A 9 -19.74 15.19 -31.57
N ARG A 10 -19.28 14.32 -30.65
CA ARG A 10 -18.69 12.96 -30.83
C ARG A 10 -17.36 12.80 -30.08
N LEU A 11 -17.42 12.84 -28.75
CA LEU A 11 -16.58 11.91 -27.99
C LEU A 11 -17.39 10.61 -27.89
N PRO A 12 -16.94 9.49 -28.48
CA PRO A 12 -17.62 8.21 -28.26
C PRO A 12 -17.61 7.94 -26.75
N PRO A 13 -18.71 7.45 -26.16
CA PRO A 13 -18.70 7.05 -24.77
C PRO A 13 -17.58 6.04 -24.59
N ARG A 14 -16.62 6.31 -23.70
CA ARG A 14 -15.66 5.30 -23.23
C ARG A 14 -16.45 4.30 -22.38
N SER A 15 -17.26 3.48 -23.01
CA SER A 15 -17.88 2.32 -22.38
C SER A 15 -17.20 1.07 -22.90
N ALA A 16 -15.95 0.88 -22.52
CA ALA A 16 -15.54 -0.46 -22.19
C ALA A 16 -15.91 -0.63 -20.72
N ARG A 17 -17.08 -1.23 -20.42
CA ARG A 17 -17.25 -1.87 -19.12
C ARG A 17 -16.14 -2.94 -19.09
N ARG A 18 -14.95 -2.60 -18.58
CA ARG A 18 -13.99 -3.63 -18.21
C ARG A 18 -14.75 -4.52 -17.24
N GLY A 19 -14.87 -5.79 -17.59
CA GLY A 19 -15.60 -6.73 -16.74
C GLY A 19 -14.93 -6.76 -15.38
N TRP A 20 -15.69 -6.95 -14.31
CA TRP A 20 -15.17 -7.04 -12.94
C TRP A 20 -13.96 -7.99 -12.83
N LEU A 21 -13.97 -9.06 -13.63
CA LEU A 21 -12.85 -9.99 -13.78
C LEU A 21 -11.57 -9.32 -14.29
N HIS A 22 -11.64 -8.46 -15.31
CA HIS A 22 -10.47 -7.73 -15.83
C HIS A 22 -9.92 -6.75 -14.81
N ASP A 23 -10.78 -6.14 -14.00
CA ASP A 23 -10.35 -5.18 -12.97
C ASP A 23 -9.72 -5.87 -11.74
N HIS A 24 -10.03 -7.15 -11.50
CA HIS A 24 -9.49 -7.95 -10.39
C HIS A 24 -8.58 -9.11 -10.85
N MET A 25 -8.18 -9.12 -12.12
CA MET A 25 -7.41 -10.20 -12.73
C MET A 25 -6.10 -10.47 -11.98
N LEU A 26 -5.41 -9.41 -11.52
CA LEU A 26 -4.18 -9.55 -10.75
C LEU A 26 -4.42 -10.30 -9.44
N THR A 27 -5.44 -9.93 -8.68
CA THR A 27 -5.80 -10.60 -7.42
C THR A 27 -6.20 -12.05 -7.66
N ILE A 28 -6.98 -12.33 -8.71
CA ILE A 28 -7.40 -13.70 -9.06
C ILE A 28 -6.18 -14.56 -9.40
N VAL A 29 -5.26 -14.04 -10.22
CA VAL A 29 -4.02 -14.76 -10.59
C VAL A 29 -3.15 -14.99 -9.36
N LEU A 30 -2.96 -13.98 -8.50
CA LEU A 30 -2.16 -14.11 -7.28
C LEU A 30 -2.76 -15.13 -6.31
N VAL A 31 -4.06 -15.09 -6.07
CA VAL A 31 -4.75 -16.09 -5.23
C VAL A 31 -4.66 -17.47 -5.86
N GLY A 32 -4.80 -17.58 -7.19
CA GLY A 32 -4.64 -18.84 -7.91
C GLY A 32 -3.23 -19.43 -7.75
N LEU A 33 -2.20 -18.62 -7.93
CA LEU A 33 -0.80 -19.03 -7.73
C LEU A 33 -0.52 -19.39 -6.27
N PHE A 34 -1.04 -18.61 -5.33
CA PHE A 34 -0.93 -18.88 -3.89
C PHE A 34 -1.56 -20.23 -3.51
N LEU A 35 -2.79 -20.50 -3.97
CA LEU A 35 -3.46 -21.78 -3.70
C LEU A 35 -2.73 -22.93 -4.36
N ALA A 36 -2.23 -22.76 -5.59
CA ALA A 36 -1.44 -23.76 -6.28
C ALA A 36 -0.14 -24.09 -5.52
N SER A 37 0.58 -23.07 -5.04
CA SER A 37 1.80 -23.28 -4.25
C SER A 37 1.51 -23.88 -2.88
N TRP A 38 0.44 -23.46 -2.21
CA TRP A 38 0.04 -23.98 -0.91
C TRP A 38 -0.41 -25.45 -0.98
N VAL A 39 -1.14 -25.84 -2.03
CA VAL A 39 -1.45 -27.25 -2.31
C VAL A 39 -0.18 -28.03 -2.64
N GLY A 40 0.74 -27.45 -3.40
CA GLY A 40 2.05 -28.06 -3.67
C GLY A 40 2.83 -28.35 -2.38
N GLN A 41 2.89 -27.38 -1.46
CA GLN A 41 3.49 -27.54 -0.14
C GLN A 41 2.80 -28.65 0.66
N PHE A 42 1.45 -28.66 0.68
CA PHE A 42 0.69 -29.71 1.36
C PHE A 42 1.03 -31.10 0.85
N VAL A 43 1.05 -31.31 -0.47
CA VAL A 43 1.37 -32.61 -1.09
C VAL A 43 2.81 -33.02 -0.79
N ALA A 44 3.76 -32.07 -0.88
CA ALA A 44 5.15 -32.34 -0.55
C ALA A 44 5.32 -32.78 0.91
N GLN A 45 4.64 -32.10 1.85
CA GLN A 45 4.70 -32.42 3.27
C GLN A 45 4.04 -33.78 3.58
N VAL A 46 2.93 -34.12 2.92
CA VAL A 46 2.31 -35.45 3.06
C VAL A 46 3.28 -36.53 2.60
N ALA A 47 3.98 -36.32 1.49
CA ALA A 47 4.98 -37.26 0.98
C ALA A 47 6.16 -37.42 1.94
N GLU A 48 6.66 -36.31 2.52
CA GLU A 48 7.74 -36.30 3.52
C GLU A 48 7.34 -37.08 4.77
N VAL A 49 6.21 -36.74 5.41
CA VAL A 49 5.74 -37.41 6.63
C VAL A 49 5.43 -38.89 6.38
N SER A 50 4.91 -39.23 5.19
CA SER A 50 4.66 -40.63 4.83
C SER A 50 5.95 -41.43 4.63
N ASN A 51 6.97 -40.81 4.02
CA ASN A 51 8.28 -41.43 3.83
C ASN A 51 8.99 -41.65 5.17
N ASP A 52 9.00 -40.63 6.03
CA ASP A 52 9.56 -40.72 7.38
C ASP A 52 8.90 -41.83 8.20
N ALA A 53 7.56 -41.93 8.16
CA ALA A 53 6.84 -43.00 8.84
C ALA A 53 7.27 -44.39 8.32
N ALA A 54 7.38 -44.54 7.00
CA ALA A 54 7.82 -45.79 6.38
C ALA A 54 9.26 -46.17 6.76
N GLU A 55 10.18 -45.21 6.83
CA GLU A 55 11.57 -45.42 7.27
C GLU A 55 11.66 -45.90 8.73
N HIS A 56 10.73 -45.45 9.57
CA HIS A 56 10.64 -45.86 10.98
C HIS A 56 9.75 -47.10 11.19
N GLY A 57 9.23 -47.72 10.12
CA GLY A 57 8.32 -48.87 10.20
C GLY A 57 6.96 -48.56 10.82
N GLN A 58 6.56 -47.28 10.83
CA GLN A 58 5.30 -46.79 11.36
C GLN A 58 4.30 -46.54 10.23
N SER A 59 3.01 -46.55 10.57
CA SER A 59 1.95 -46.11 9.65
C SER A 59 1.81 -44.60 9.66
N PHE A 60 1.45 -44.00 8.52
CA PHE A 60 1.14 -42.58 8.44
C PHE A 60 -0.01 -42.19 9.38
N GLU A 61 0.21 -41.17 10.21
CA GLU A 61 -0.78 -40.66 11.16
C GLU A 61 -1.12 -39.19 10.89
N TRP A 62 -2.39 -38.91 10.58
CA TRP A 62 -2.90 -37.55 10.40
C TRP A 62 -2.72 -36.66 11.63
N ALA A 63 -2.72 -37.26 12.83
CA ALA A 63 -2.53 -36.53 14.09
C ALA A 63 -1.15 -35.88 14.21
N GLN A 64 -0.13 -36.46 13.56
CA GLN A 64 1.23 -35.92 13.54
C GLN A 64 1.39 -34.88 12.42
N PHE A 65 0.78 -35.16 11.26
CA PHE A 65 0.84 -34.32 10.08
C PHE A 65 0.31 -32.89 10.30
N TRP A 66 -0.87 -32.72 10.89
CA TRP A 66 -1.51 -31.39 11.02
C TRP A 66 -0.67 -30.38 11.81
N PRO A 67 -0.14 -30.72 13.00
CA PRO A 67 0.80 -29.85 13.72
C PRO A 67 2.03 -29.47 12.91
N GLN A 68 2.64 -30.42 12.17
CA GLN A 68 3.84 -30.19 11.38
C GLN A 68 3.57 -29.25 10.20
N PHE A 69 2.51 -29.52 9.44
CA PHE A 69 2.09 -28.69 8.31
C PHE A 69 1.71 -27.26 8.75
N LEU A 70 0.96 -27.14 9.85
CA LEU A 70 0.60 -25.83 10.39
C LEU A 70 1.82 -25.10 10.94
N SER A 71 2.73 -25.77 11.65
CA SER A 71 3.98 -25.16 12.14
C SER A 71 4.79 -24.60 10.97
N ALA A 72 5.04 -25.41 9.93
CA ALA A 72 5.77 -24.97 8.75
C ALA A 72 5.09 -23.78 8.04
N THR A 73 3.75 -23.79 7.95
CA THR A 73 2.98 -22.67 7.39
C THR A 73 3.09 -21.41 8.25
N PHE A 74 2.96 -21.55 9.57
CA PHE A 74 3.05 -20.43 10.51
C PHE A 74 4.46 -19.89 10.66
N GLU A 75 5.50 -20.71 10.56
CA GLU A 75 6.90 -20.28 10.54
C GLU A 75 7.19 -19.42 9.31
N ASN A 76 6.69 -19.82 8.14
CA ASN A 76 6.75 -19.02 6.92
C ASN A 76 6.01 -17.68 7.11
N TRP A 77 4.78 -17.70 7.62
CA TRP A 77 4.03 -16.46 7.89
C TRP A 77 4.67 -15.58 8.96
N GLN A 78 5.26 -16.20 9.99
CA GLN A 78 5.94 -15.49 11.08
C GLN A 78 7.15 -14.74 10.53
N SER A 79 7.96 -15.37 9.66
CA SER A 79 9.14 -14.73 9.09
C SER A 79 8.75 -13.58 8.15
N GLU A 80 7.71 -13.74 7.33
CA GLU A 80 7.20 -12.69 6.45
C GLU A 80 6.62 -11.51 7.24
N PHE A 81 5.86 -11.77 8.31
CA PHE A 81 5.37 -10.72 9.19
C PHE A 81 6.52 -9.99 9.88
N LEU A 82 7.51 -10.73 10.39
CA LEU A 82 8.68 -10.15 11.03
C LEU A 82 9.46 -9.28 10.04
N GLN A 83 9.63 -9.74 8.79
CA GLN A 83 10.29 -8.98 7.73
C GLN A 83 9.53 -7.68 7.42
N LEU A 84 8.22 -7.74 7.20
CA LEU A 84 7.40 -6.56 6.93
C LEU A 84 7.42 -5.59 8.11
N PHE A 85 7.29 -6.10 9.34
CA PHE A 85 7.35 -5.30 10.55
C PHE A 85 8.72 -4.64 10.71
N SER A 86 9.82 -5.38 10.55
CA SER A 86 11.18 -4.86 10.60
C SER A 86 11.40 -3.80 9.53
N PHE A 87 10.91 -4.01 8.31
CA PHE A 87 11.01 -3.02 7.23
C PHE A 87 10.27 -1.73 7.58
N VAL A 88 9.02 -1.81 8.05
CA VAL A 88 8.23 -0.64 8.46
C VAL A 88 8.85 0.07 9.67
N ALA A 89 9.25 -0.67 10.70
CA ALA A 89 9.86 -0.13 11.91
C ALA A 89 11.20 0.56 11.61
N LEU A 90 12.06 -0.09 10.81
CA LEU A 90 13.34 0.48 10.39
C LEU A 90 13.14 1.72 9.50
N THR A 91 12.21 1.67 8.55
CA THR A 91 11.88 2.81 7.68
C THR A 91 11.34 3.97 8.51
N ALA A 92 10.43 3.71 9.44
CA ALA A 92 9.92 4.71 10.36
C ALA A 92 11.06 5.29 11.21
N TYR A 93 11.94 4.45 11.77
CA TYR A 93 13.09 4.91 12.56
C TYR A 93 14.04 5.81 11.75
N LEU A 94 14.39 5.41 10.52
CA LEU A 94 15.27 6.20 9.65
C LEU A 94 14.64 7.54 9.25
N ILE A 95 13.34 7.55 8.93
CA ILE A 95 12.63 8.78 8.61
C ILE A 95 12.55 9.70 9.84
N HIS A 96 12.24 9.19 11.03
CA HIS A 96 12.22 10.02 12.25
C HIS A 96 13.60 10.58 12.60
N ARG A 97 14.68 9.81 12.39
CA ARG A 97 16.05 10.27 12.60
C ARG A 97 16.49 11.32 11.57
N ASN A 98 16.06 11.20 10.32
CA ASN A 98 16.29 12.20 9.27
C ASN A 98 15.36 13.43 9.40
N SER A 99 14.20 13.27 10.05
CA SER A 99 13.23 14.34 10.28
C SER A 99 13.63 15.29 11.41
N ALA A 100 14.61 14.94 12.25
CA ALA A 100 15.16 15.86 13.25
C ALA A 100 15.90 17.06 12.61
N GLU A 101 16.20 17.00 11.30
CA GLU A 101 16.76 18.11 10.53
C GLU A 101 15.68 19.10 10.04
N SER A 102 14.38 18.78 10.13
CA SER A 102 13.30 19.68 9.69
C SER A 102 12.80 20.66 10.75
N ALA A 103 13.41 20.72 11.94
CA ALA A 103 13.13 21.78 12.91
C ALA A 103 13.47 23.17 12.34
N ASP A 104 14.43 23.24 11.41
CA ASP A 104 14.75 24.47 10.65
C ASP A 104 13.65 24.85 9.65
N GLY A 105 12.88 23.86 9.16
CA GLY A 105 11.79 24.06 8.21
C GLY A 105 10.57 24.74 8.82
N ASP A 106 10.26 24.48 10.09
CA ASP A 106 9.15 25.15 10.79
C ASP A 106 9.44 26.65 11.00
N ASP A 107 10.69 27.02 11.27
CA ASP A 107 11.10 28.40 11.45
C ASP A 107 11.26 29.12 10.10
N GLU A 108 11.74 28.43 9.05
CA GLU A 108 11.76 28.96 7.68
C GLU A 108 10.35 29.16 7.09
N VAL A 109 9.42 28.23 7.35
CA VAL A 109 8.01 28.37 6.94
C VAL A 109 7.34 29.51 7.70
N LYS A 110 7.58 29.67 9.01
CA LYS A 110 7.08 30.83 9.77
C LYS A 110 7.64 32.14 9.22
N ALA A 111 8.94 32.21 8.94
CA ALA A 111 9.57 33.39 8.36
C ALA A 111 8.97 33.74 7.00
N MET A 112 8.74 32.74 6.14
CA MET A 112 8.08 32.93 4.85
C MET A 112 6.61 33.35 4.99
N LEU A 113 5.89 32.83 5.99
CA LEU A 113 4.52 33.25 6.31
C LEU A 113 4.47 34.69 6.84
N GLU A 114 5.37 35.08 7.74
CA GLU A 114 5.47 36.46 8.24
C GLU A 114 5.77 37.45 7.10
N GLU A 115 6.66 37.09 6.18
CA GLU A 115 6.93 37.92 5.00
C GLU A 115 5.73 38.00 4.04
N LEU A 116 5.01 36.89 3.81
CA LEU A 116 3.80 36.90 2.99
C LEU A 116 2.67 37.71 3.64
N LEU A 117 2.50 37.62 4.97
CA LEU A 117 1.56 38.44 5.72
C LEU A 117 1.95 39.92 5.64
N ALA A 118 3.23 40.25 5.83
CA ALA A 118 3.72 41.62 5.69
C ALA A 118 3.54 42.17 4.27
N ARG A 119 3.63 41.33 3.24
CA ARG A 119 3.36 41.71 1.83
C ARG A 119 1.87 41.77 1.47
N THR A 120 1.01 41.07 2.22
CA THR A 120 -0.45 41.03 2.01
C THR A 120 -1.19 42.05 2.87
N GLU A 121 -0.52 42.60 3.89
CA GLU A 121 -0.91 43.81 4.64
C GLU A 121 -0.53 45.13 3.93
N PRO A 122 -1.07 45.41 2.72
CA PRO A 122 -1.29 46.80 2.34
C PRO A 122 -2.65 46.99 1.65
N SER A 123 -3.66 47.49 2.38
CA SER A 123 -4.72 48.36 1.83
C SER A 123 -5.74 48.90 2.85
N ASP A 124 -5.80 48.40 4.09
CA ASP A 124 -6.82 48.92 5.04
C ASP A 124 -6.44 50.29 5.63
N GLN A 125 -5.15 50.62 5.74
CA GLN A 125 -4.70 51.94 6.23
C GLN A 125 -4.73 53.05 5.18
N GLN A 126 -4.92 52.74 3.90
CA GLN A 126 -5.02 53.76 2.84
C GLN A 126 -6.48 54.14 2.55
N ALA A 127 -7.45 53.30 2.92
CA ALA A 127 -8.88 53.60 2.82
C ALA A 127 -9.36 54.65 3.85
N ASN A 128 -8.60 54.91 4.92
CA ASN A 128 -8.97 55.87 5.97
C ASN A 128 -8.30 57.26 5.84
N ARG A 129 -7.80 57.62 4.64
CA ARG A 129 -7.27 58.97 4.34
C ARG A 129 -8.07 59.71 3.27
N ILE A 130 -9.40 59.61 3.30
CA ILE A 130 -10.26 60.54 2.55
C ILE A 130 -10.57 61.73 3.47
N PRO A 131 -10.04 62.94 3.21
CA PRO A 131 -10.41 64.11 4.00
C PRO A 131 -11.89 64.45 3.76
N PRO A 132 -12.63 64.90 4.79
CA PRO A 132 -13.99 65.38 4.59
C PRO A 132 -13.97 66.60 3.66
N ALA A 133 -14.86 66.57 2.66
CA ALA A 133 -15.11 67.66 1.71
C ALA A 133 -15.67 68.92 2.39
#